data_AF-A0A4Q2A5K5-F1
#
_entry.id   AF-A0A4Q2A5K5-F1
#
_cell.length_a   1.000
_cell.length_b   1.000
_cell.length_c   1.000
_cell.angle_alpha   90.00
_cell.angle_beta   90.00
_cell.angle_gamma   90.00
#
_symmetry.space_group_name_H-M   'P 1'
#
loop_
_entity.id
_entity.type
_entity.pdbx_description
1 polymer ?
#
loop_
_entity_poly.entity_id
_entity_poly.type
_entity_poly.pdbx_seq_one_letter_code
_entity_poly.pdbx_strand_id
1 'polypeptide(L)'
;MDKTNKQRVLKSPYIGKSRRKQKGELSLVEAAGVMAAMALIALGIYMGRGFIMDRIHAMQFKSEAQYFRSGIQDATAGEIDFSGVTMLSLTMNRAFDTAGRRLNRTSGALTGIFGGAVTAAPATVTASNDAIAVTYPIPATVCALSADSVAAAYTQVKVNNTTVFGPGTAFNSDTAATACASAGATASIVMYATKDN
;
A
#
# COMPACT_ATOMS: atom_id res chain seq x y z
N MET A 1 -39.30 -66.58 -63.22
CA MET A 1 -40.63 -66.22 -62.67
C MET A 1 -40.86 -67.14 -61.49
N ASP A 2 -41.12 -66.74 -60.24
CA ASP A 2 -41.59 -65.47 -59.70
C ASP A 2 -41.25 -65.41 -58.18
N LYS A 3 -40.93 -64.19 -57.73
CA LYS A 3 -40.96 -63.54 -56.39
C LYS A 3 -40.61 -64.27 -55.07
N THR A 4 -39.50 -63.81 -54.53
CA THR A 4 -39.29 -63.26 -53.17
C THR A 4 -40.51 -63.11 -52.24
N ASN A 5 -40.48 -63.77 -51.08
CA ASN A 5 -41.06 -63.23 -49.83
C ASN A 5 -40.51 -63.94 -48.59
N LYS A 6 -39.60 -63.29 -47.85
CA LYS A 6 -39.42 -63.52 -46.40
C LYS A 6 -39.10 -62.18 -45.74
N GLN A 7 -40.11 -61.60 -45.10
CA GLN A 7 -39.97 -60.48 -44.16
C GLN A 7 -38.94 -60.84 -43.08
N ARG A 8 -37.83 -60.08 -43.01
CA ARG A 8 -36.93 -60.11 -41.86
C ARG A 8 -37.36 -59.03 -40.88
N VAL A 9 -37.89 -59.47 -39.74
CA VAL A 9 -38.23 -58.63 -38.59
C VAL A 9 -36.96 -57.93 -38.09
N LEU A 10 -36.94 -56.60 -38.19
CA LEU A 10 -35.92 -55.74 -37.58
C LEU A 10 -36.00 -55.84 -36.05
N LYS A 11 -35.03 -56.50 -35.42
CA LYS A 11 -34.77 -56.33 -33.99
C LYS A 11 -33.67 -55.28 -33.84
N SER A 12 -34.08 -54.03 -33.59
CA SER A 12 -33.20 -52.98 -33.09
C SER A 12 -32.84 -53.30 -31.64
N PRO A 13 -31.56 -53.53 -31.28
CA PRO A 13 -31.17 -53.59 -29.89
C PRO A 13 -31.09 -52.14 -29.36
N TYR A 14 -32.09 -51.75 -28.58
CA TYR A 14 -31.96 -50.65 -27.62
C TYR A 14 -30.83 -51.01 -26.64
N ILE A 15 -29.61 -50.57 -26.92
CA ILE A 15 -28.56 -50.46 -25.91
C ILE A 15 -28.60 -49.02 -25.41
N GLY A 16 -29.59 -48.75 -24.54
CA GLY A 16 -29.49 -47.64 -23.63
C GLY A 16 -28.25 -47.86 -22.77
N LYS A 17 -27.12 -47.22 -23.11
CA LYS A 17 -26.04 -47.02 -22.14
C LYS A 17 -26.57 -46.07 -21.09
N SER A 18 -27.29 -46.61 -20.11
CA SER A 18 -27.49 -45.92 -18.84
C SER A 18 -26.09 -45.64 -18.31
N ARG A 19 -25.63 -44.38 -18.39
CA ARG A 19 -24.52 -43.92 -17.56
C ARG A 19 -25.00 -44.05 -16.12
N ARG A 20 -24.83 -45.24 -15.54
CA ARG A 20 -24.87 -45.42 -14.10
C ARG A 20 -23.78 -44.51 -13.56
N LYS A 21 -24.19 -43.34 -13.06
CA LYS A 21 -23.37 -42.56 -12.14
C LYS A 21 -23.11 -43.49 -10.97
N GLN A 22 -21.98 -44.19 -10.98
CA GLN A 22 -21.45 -44.85 -9.80
C GLN A 22 -21.21 -43.72 -8.80
N LYS A 23 -22.14 -43.58 -7.86
CA LYS A 23 -21.89 -42.92 -6.58
C LYS A 23 -20.99 -43.89 -5.81
N GLY A 24 -19.74 -43.98 -6.22
CA GLY A 24 -18.68 -44.70 -5.54
C GLY A 24 -17.83 -43.69 -4.80
N GLU A 25 -17.51 -44.02 -3.55
CA GLU A 25 -16.69 -43.27 -2.61
C GLU A 25 -15.53 -42.57 -3.31
N LEU A 26 -15.35 -41.27 -3.07
CA LEU A 26 -14.21 -40.51 -3.59
C LEU A 26 -12.94 -41.30 -3.32
N SER A 27 -12.29 -41.78 -4.38
CA SER A 27 -11.04 -42.51 -4.28
C SER A 27 -10.05 -41.64 -3.49
N LEU A 28 -9.29 -42.24 -2.57
CA LEU A 28 -8.28 -41.56 -1.75
C LEU A 28 -7.35 -40.67 -2.59
N VAL A 29 -7.12 -41.04 -3.85
CA VAL A 29 -6.33 -40.28 -4.82
C VAL A 29 -7.04 -39.00 -5.29
N GLU A 30 -8.36 -39.04 -5.50
CA GLU A 30 -9.16 -37.88 -5.89
C GLU A 30 -9.30 -36.91 -4.71
N ALA A 31 -9.50 -37.43 -3.49
CA ALA A 31 -9.49 -36.64 -2.27
C ALA A 31 -8.12 -35.98 -2.01
N ALA A 32 -7.01 -36.70 -2.22
CA ALA A 32 -5.66 -36.17 -2.11
C ALA A 32 -5.37 -35.08 -3.17
N GLY A 33 -5.85 -35.28 -4.41
CA GLY A 33 -5.73 -34.29 -5.48
C GLY A 33 -6.49 -33.00 -5.18
N VAL A 34 -7.71 -33.09 -4.64
CA VAL A 34 -8.50 -31.92 -4.23
C VAL A 34 -7.84 -31.19 -3.06
N MET A 35 -7.34 -31.91 -2.06
CA MET A 35 -6.63 -31.31 -0.93
C MET A 35 -5.34 -30.60 -1.35
N ALA A 36 -4.57 -31.18 -2.28
CA ALA A 36 -3.38 -30.55 -2.83
C ALA A 36 -3.70 -29.27 -3.63
N ALA A 37 -4.75 -29.29 -4.46
CA ALA A 37 -5.21 -28.11 -5.18
C ALA A 37 -5.68 -27.01 -4.22
N MET A 38 -6.44 -27.36 -3.18
CA MET A 38 -6.88 -26.40 -2.15
C MET A 38 -5.71 -25.83 -1.36
N ALA A 39 -4.69 -26.62 -1.04
CA ALA A 39 -3.48 -26.14 -0.37
C ALA A 39 -2.72 -25.11 -1.23
N LEU A 40 -2.62 -25.34 -2.55
CA LEU A 40 -1.98 -24.39 -3.47
C LEU A 40 -2.79 -23.10 -3.61
N ILE A 41 -4.12 -23.19 -3.67
CA ILE A 41 -5.00 -22.00 -3.70
C ILE A 41 -4.87 -21.22 -2.40
N ALA A 42 -4.88 -21.90 -1.25
CA ALA A 42 -4.68 -21.27 0.05
C ALA A 42 -3.31 -20.58 0.16
N LEU A 43 -2.26 -21.19 -0.38
CA LEU A 43 -0.92 -20.61 -0.45
C LEU A 43 -0.89 -19.37 -1.36
N GLY A 44 -1.55 -19.42 -2.52
CA GLY A 44 -1.67 -18.29 -3.43
C GLY A 44 -2.41 -17.10 -2.82
N ILE A 45 -3.51 -17.36 -2.10
CA ILE A 45 -4.26 -16.35 -1.35
C ILE A 45 -3.40 -15.76 -0.21
N TYR A 46 -2.65 -16.62 0.49
CA TYR A 46 -1.76 -16.20 1.57
C TYR A 46 -0.65 -15.26 1.06
N MET A 47 -0.03 -15.57 -0.07
CA MET A 47 0.98 -14.70 -0.70
C MET A 47 0.36 -13.40 -1.26
N GLY A 48 -0.84 -13.47 -1.84
CA GLY A 48 -1.55 -12.29 -2.37
C GLY A 48 -2.04 -11.32 -1.28
N ARG A 49 -2.23 -11.79 -0.04
CA ARG A 49 -2.70 -10.95 1.08
C ARG A 49 -1.75 -9.82 1.41
N GLY A 50 -0.43 -10.05 1.36
CA GLY A 50 0.58 -9.02 1.60
C GLY A 50 0.48 -7.86 0.60
N PHE A 51 0.34 -8.19 -0.69
CA PHE A 51 0.23 -7.20 -1.76
C PHE A 51 -1.00 -6.28 -1.63
N ILE A 52 -2.16 -6.85 -1.27
CA ILE A 52 -3.39 -6.07 -1.08
C ILE A 52 -3.28 -5.18 0.16
N MET A 53 -2.78 -5.72 1.27
CA MET A 53 -2.62 -4.95 2.51
C MET A 53 -1.62 -3.81 2.35
N ASP A 54 -0.50 -4.03 1.66
CA ASP A 54 0.48 -2.99 1.37
C ASP A 54 -0.11 -1.87 0.53
N ARG A 55 -1.00 -2.19 -0.42
CA ARG A 55 -1.67 -1.17 -1.24
C ARG A 55 -2.72 -0.38 -0.46
N ILE A 56 -3.45 -1.02 0.45
CA ILE A 56 -4.39 -0.33 1.35
C ILE A 56 -3.61 0.59 2.28
N HIS A 57 -2.54 0.10 2.90
CA HIS A 57 -1.69 0.90 3.78
C HIS A 57 -0.99 2.04 3.03
N ALA A 58 -0.57 1.82 1.77
CA ALA A 58 -0.07 2.88 0.91
C ALA A 58 -1.14 3.95 0.69
N MET A 59 -2.38 3.60 0.37
CA MET A 59 -3.46 4.59 0.21
C MET A 59 -3.74 5.37 1.51
N GLN A 60 -3.74 4.70 2.66
CA GLN A 60 -3.89 5.36 3.96
C GLN A 60 -2.75 6.35 4.22
N PHE A 61 -1.51 5.91 4.03
CA PHE A 61 -0.33 6.77 4.19
C PHE A 61 -0.37 7.96 3.22
N LYS A 62 -0.70 7.74 1.94
CA LYS A 62 -0.88 8.81 0.95
C LYS A 62 -1.84 9.87 1.45
N SER A 63 -3.03 9.46 1.89
CA SER A 63 -4.04 10.39 2.38
C SER A 63 -3.57 11.16 3.61
N GLU A 64 -2.95 10.47 4.57
CA GLU A 64 -2.43 11.10 5.79
C GLU A 64 -1.33 12.12 5.47
N ALA A 65 -0.41 11.78 4.56
CA ALA A 65 0.64 12.69 4.12
C ALA A 65 0.06 13.96 3.47
N GLN A 66 -0.96 13.84 2.60
CA GLN A 66 -1.64 15.02 2.06
C GLN A 66 -2.25 15.90 3.15
N TYR A 67 -2.94 15.29 4.12
CA TYR A 67 -3.55 16.03 5.22
C TYR A 67 -2.53 16.66 6.17
N PHE A 68 -1.39 16.02 6.39
CA PHE A 68 -0.32 16.59 7.20
C PHE A 68 0.28 17.82 6.53
N ARG A 69 0.47 17.78 5.20
CA ARG A 69 0.91 18.95 4.45
C ARG A 69 -0.06 20.12 4.62
N SER A 70 -1.35 19.93 4.33
CA SER A 70 -2.34 21.00 4.44
C SER A 70 -2.47 21.49 5.90
N GLY A 71 -2.47 20.57 6.86
CA GLY A 71 -2.53 20.91 8.28
C GLY A 71 -1.32 21.72 8.76
N ILE A 72 -0.11 21.40 8.27
CA ILE A 72 1.09 22.19 8.56
C ILE A 72 0.99 23.59 7.94
N GLN A 73 0.51 23.70 6.70
CA GLN A 73 0.33 24.99 6.03
C GLN A 73 -0.68 25.87 6.78
N ASP A 74 -1.82 25.31 7.20
CA ASP A 74 -2.82 26.03 7.99
C ASP A 74 -2.28 26.42 9.37
N ALA A 75 -1.58 25.51 10.05
CA ALA A 75 -1.03 25.73 11.38
C ALA A 75 0.11 26.75 11.43
N THR A 76 0.74 27.02 10.28
CA THR A 76 1.90 27.91 10.15
C THR A 76 1.63 29.10 9.24
N ALA A 77 0.38 29.34 8.82
CA ALA A 77 0.02 30.40 7.88
C ALA A 77 0.47 31.80 8.34
N GLY A 78 0.42 32.05 9.65
CA GLY A 78 0.85 33.31 10.27
C GLY A 78 2.35 33.44 10.52
N GLU A 79 3.12 32.36 10.34
CA GLU A 79 4.56 32.37 10.58
C GLU A 79 5.31 33.02 9.41
N ILE A 80 6.31 33.83 9.73
CA ILE A 80 7.18 34.47 8.73
C ILE A 80 8.28 33.50 8.28
N ASP A 81 8.85 32.77 9.24
CA ASP A 81 9.76 31.64 9.04
C ASP A 81 9.39 30.51 9.99
N PHE A 82 9.95 29.32 9.80
CA PHE A 82 9.64 28.19 10.67
C PHE A 82 10.57 28.06 11.89
N SER A 83 11.44 29.02 12.17
CA SER A 83 12.49 28.87 13.19
C SER A 83 11.96 28.61 14.61
N GLY A 84 10.79 29.16 14.95
CA GLY A 84 10.09 28.96 16.23
C GLY A 84 9.12 27.79 16.25
N VAL A 85 8.91 27.11 15.11
CA VAL A 85 7.91 26.05 14.99
C VAL A 85 8.45 24.76 15.63
N THR A 86 7.66 24.16 16.49
CA THR A 86 7.98 22.90 17.17
C THR A 86 6.90 21.87 16.90
N MET A 87 7.20 20.60 17.13
CA MET A 87 6.20 19.54 17.06
C MET A 87 4.99 19.82 17.97
N LEU A 88 5.23 20.40 19.14
CA LEU A 88 4.16 20.76 20.08
C LEU A 88 3.30 21.90 19.54
N SER A 89 3.89 22.96 18.99
CA SER A 89 3.10 24.08 18.43
C SER A 89 2.28 23.65 17.22
N LEU A 90 2.84 22.83 16.32
CA LEU A 90 2.10 22.22 15.21
C LEU A 90 0.92 21.37 15.70
N THR A 91 1.14 20.59 16.76
CA THR A 91 0.11 19.76 17.37
C THR A 91 -1.00 20.60 18.00
N MET A 92 -0.66 21.66 18.74
CA MET A 92 -1.62 22.58 19.33
C MET A 92 -2.45 23.32 18.27
N ASN A 93 -1.82 23.66 17.14
CA ASN A 93 -2.43 24.28 15.97
C ASN A 93 -3.12 23.26 15.03
N ARG A 94 -3.31 22.01 15.48
CA ARG A 94 -4.09 20.96 14.79
C ARG A 94 -3.52 20.49 13.45
N ALA A 95 -2.21 20.66 13.21
CA ALA A 95 -1.57 20.22 11.97
C ALA A 95 -1.69 18.71 11.70
N PHE A 96 -1.86 17.90 12.75
CA PHE A 96 -1.86 16.44 12.69
C PHE A 96 -3.17 15.80 13.18
N ASP A 97 -4.28 16.55 13.22
CA ASP A 97 -5.55 16.07 13.80
C ASP A 97 -6.11 14.81 13.11
N THR A 98 -5.75 14.56 11.85
CA THR A 98 -6.09 13.33 11.12
C THR A 98 -5.47 12.06 11.74
N ALA A 99 -4.44 12.20 12.59
CA ALA A 99 -3.87 11.09 13.33
C ALA A 99 -4.75 10.63 14.52
N GLY A 100 -5.70 11.47 14.95
CA GLY A 100 -6.66 11.16 16.00
C GLY A 100 -6.00 10.70 17.30
N ARG A 101 -6.33 9.49 17.75
CA ARG A 101 -5.80 8.91 19.01
C ARG A 101 -4.30 8.65 19.01
N ARG A 102 -3.63 8.67 17.86
CA ARG A 102 -2.18 8.49 17.74
C ARG A 102 -1.39 9.76 18.03
N LEU A 103 -2.08 10.88 18.24
CA LEU A 103 -1.51 12.16 18.59
C LEU A 103 -1.72 12.44 20.07
N ASN A 104 -0.63 12.60 20.82
CA ASN A 104 -0.68 13.11 22.17
C ASN A 104 -0.55 14.64 22.14
N ARG A 105 -1.66 15.35 22.35
CA ARG A 105 -1.70 16.81 22.31
C ARG A 105 -0.93 17.51 23.44
N THR A 106 -0.67 16.80 24.54
CA THR A 106 0.05 17.35 25.69
C THR A 106 1.56 17.29 25.47
N SER A 107 2.07 16.21 24.90
CA SER A 107 3.52 16.04 24.65
C SER A 107 3.95 16.37 23.22
N GLY A 108 3.01 16.50 22.27
CA GLY A 108 3.31 16.60 20.84
C GLY A 108 3.75 15.27 20.21
N ALA A 109 3.75 14.16 20.96
CA ALA A 109 4.17 12.87 20.44
C ALA A 109 3.14 12.34 19.43
N LEU A 110 3.59 12.04 18.22
CA LEU A 110 2.78 11.47 17.15
C LEU A 110 3.31 10.09 16.79
N THR A 111 2.41 9.11 16.75
CA THR A 111 2.70 7.77 16.25
C THR A 111 2.09 7.59 14.86
N GLY A 112 2.89 7.12 13.91
CA GLY A 112 2.42 6.81 12.57
C GLY A 112 1.49 5.61 12.54
N ILE A 113 0.80 5.38 11.42
CA ILE A 113 -0.08 4.22 11.20
C ILE A 113 0.68 2.89 11.27
N PHE A 114 2.01 2.94 11.11
CA PHE A 114 2.91 1.79 11.19
C PHE A 114 3.57 1.63 12.56
N GLY A 115 3.17 2.43 13.57
CA GLY A 115 3.64 2.30 14.95
C GLY A 115 4.96 3.01 15.28
N GLY A 116 5.67 3.56 14.29
CA GLY A 116 6.87 4.37 14.53
C GLY A 116 6.56 5.83 14.89
N ALA A 117 7.51 6.49 15.54
CA ALA A 117 7.37 7.91 15.90
C ALA A 117 7.48 8.80 14.64
N VAL A 118 6.54 9.72 14.50
CA VAL A 118 6.56 10.75 13.45
C VAL A 118 6.96 12.07 14.10
N THR A 119 7.94 12.74 13.52
CA THR A 119 8.46 14.01 14.06
C THR A 119 8.43 15.08 12.99
N ALA A 120 8.06 16.29 13.36
CA ALA A 120 8.14 17.46 12.50
C ALA A 120 9.05 18.51 13.14
N ALA A 121 9.97 19.05 12.36
CA ALA A 121 10.89 20.09 12.81
C ALA A 121 11.19 21.08 11.67
N PRO A 122 11.61 22.31 12.01
CA PRO A 122 12.09 23.27 11.02
C PRO A 122 13.28 22.72 10.25
N ALA A 123 13.30 23.00 8.95
CA ALA A 123 14.33 22.56 8.04
C ALA A 123 14.50 23.57 6.90
N THR A 124 15.50 23.30 6.07
CA THR A 124 15.90 24.16 4.96
C THR A 124 15.85 23.36 3.66
N VAL A 125 15.10 23.89 2.69
CA VAL A 125 15.03 23.41 1.30
C VAL A 125 15.77 24.39 0.38
N THR A 126 15.47 25.69 0.46
CA THR A 126 16.10 26.74 -0.34
C THR A 126 16.73 27.86 0.51
N ALA A 127 16.01 28.32 1.53
CA ALA A 127 16.42 29.36 2.47
C ALA A 127 16.30 28.86 3.92
N SER A 128 17.00 29.50 4.86
CA SER A 128 17.03 29.02 6.26
C SER A 128 15.63 28.94 6.86
N ASN A 129 15.28 27.77 7.42
CA ASN A 129 13.98 27.53 8.08
C ASN A 129 12.76 27.81 7.18
N ASP A 130 12.89 27.54 5.88
CA ASP A 130 11.84 27.74 4.88
C ASP A 130 10.94 26.52 4.67
N ALA A 131 11.21 25.41 5.38
CA ALA A 131 10.39 24.21 5.36
C ALA A 131 10.19 23.60 6.75
N ILE A 132 9.13 22.80 6.88
CA ILE A 132 8.95 21.82 7.96
C ILE A 132 9.27 20.44 7.39
N ALA A 133 10.26 19.76 7.97
CA ALA A 133 10.59 18.38 7.64
C ALA A 133 9.82 17.41 8.54
N VAL A 134 8.89 16.66 7.94
CA VAL A 134 8.15 15.58 8.59
C VAL A 134 8.88 14.26 8.34
N THR A 135 9.47 13.68 9.37
CA THR A 135 10.12 12.36 9.31
C THR A 135 9.13 11.28 9.74
N TYR A 136 8.91 10.31 8.86
CA TYR A 136 7.92 9.25 9.03
C TYR A 136 8.55 7.88 8.71
N PRO A 137 8.64 6.95 9.69
CA PRO A 137 9.03 5.57 9.43
C PRO A 137 7.87 4.77 8.85
N ILE A 138 8.06 4.18 7.66
CA ILE A 138 7.05 3.39 6.94
C ILE A 138 7.67 2.09 6.39
N PRO A 139 6.90 1.02 6.15
CA PRO A 139 7.40 -0.17 5.47
C PRO A 139 7.98 0.16 4.08
N ALA A 140 9.05 -0.52 3.69
CA ALA A 140 9.74 -0.25 2.41
C ALA A 140 8.81 -0.41 1.19
N THR A 141 7.89 -1.38 1.21
CA THR A 141 6.91 -1.60 0.13
C THR A 141 5.91 -0.45 0.03
N VAL A 142 5.40 0.04 1.17
CA VAL A 142 4.52 1.22 1.25
C VAL A 142 5.25 2.47 0.74
N CYS A 143 6.53 2.64 1.11
CA CYS A 143 7.38 3.74 0.62
C CYS A 143 7.45 3.74 -0.91
N ALA A 144 7.80 2.61 -1.52
CA ALA A 144 7.90 2.50 -2.98
C ALA A 144 6.55 2.78 -3.68
N LEU A 145 5.44 2.29 -3.10
CA LEU A 145 4.09 2.49 -3.65
C LEU A 145 3.53 3.91 -3.48
N SER A 146 4.13 4.74 -2.62
CA SER A 146 3.61 6.07 -2.27
C SER A 146 4.53 7.24 -2.57
N ALA A 147 5.80 6.98 -2.86
CA ALA A 147 6.80 8.01 -3.13
C ALA A 147 6.38 8.97 -4.25
N ASP A 148 5.68 8.49 -5.28
CA ASP A 148 5.16 9.29 -6.40
C ASP A 148 4.18 10.39 -5.94
N SER A 149 3.17 9.98 -5.18
CA SER A 149 2.13 10.86 -4.66
C SER A 149 2.63 11.79 -3.56
N VAL A 150 3.63 11.35 -2.79
CA VAL A 150 4.28 12.20 -1.79
C VAL A 150 5.17 13.23 -2.49
N ALA A 151 5.93 12.85 -3.52
CA ALA A 151 6.73 13.77 -4.31
C ALA A 151 5.87 14.84 -4.99
N ALA A 152 4.68 14.48 -5.48
CA ALA A 152 3.75 15.46 -6.06
C ALA A 152 3.18 16.47 -5.04
N ALA A 153 3.27 16.17 -3.74
CA ALA A 153 2.64 16.96 -2.69
C ALA A 153 3.60 17.72 -1.77
N TYR A 154 4.88 17.42 -1.81
CA TYR A 154 5.87 18.08 -0.96
C TYR A 154 6.93 18.71 -1.83
N THR A 155 7.54 19.81 -1.40
CA THR A 155 8.54 20.51 -2.22
C THR A 155 9.82 19.72 -2.34
N GLN A 156 10.13 18.92 -1.33
CA GLN A 156 11.24 17.99 -1.32
C GLN A 156 10.85 16.72 -0.56
N VAL A 157 11.38 15.59 -1.02
CA VAL A 157 11.22 14.30 -0.36
C VAL A 157 12.57 13.61 -0.29
N LYS A 158 12.93 13.14 0.89
CA LYS A 158 14.08 12.26 1.11
C LYS A 158 13.63 10.91 1.63
N VAL A 159 14.32 9.85 1.23
CA VAL A 159 14.11 8.50 1.75
C VAL A 159 15.45 7.97 2.20
N ASN A 160 15.57 7.54 3.46
CA ASN A 160 16.82 7.02 4.03
C ASN A 160 18.03 7.93 3.73
N ASN A 161 17.83 9.25 3.85
CA ASN A 161 18.81 10.30 3.57
C ASN A 161 19.11 10.57 2.07
N THR A 162 18.50 9.86 1.13
CA THR A 162 18.59 10.12 -0.31
C THR A 162 17.47 11.07 -0.76
N THR A 163 17.80 12.19 -1.41
CA THR A 163 16.80 13.05 -2.05
C THR A 163 16.23 12.35 -3.28
N VAL A 164 14.94 12.01 -3.22
CA VAL A 164 14.23 11.35 -4.34
C VAL A 164 13.41 12.34 -5.16
N PHE A 165 13.11 13.51 -4.59
CA PHE A 165 12.45 14.63 -5.25
C PHE A 165 12.83 15.94 -4.56
N GLY A 166 12.98 17.04 -5.30
CA GLY A 166 13.25 18.37 -4.76
C GLY A 166 13.51 19.43 -5.83
N PRO A 167 13.83 20.68 -5.46
CA PRO A 167 14.04 21.79 -6.41
C PRO A 167 15.12 21.53 -7.46
N GLY A 168 16.13 20.73 -7.14
CA GLY A 168 17.21 20.32 -8.05
C GLY A 168 17.15 18.84 -8.45
N THR A 169 16.06 18.13 -8.16
CA THR A 169 15.99 16.67 -8.36
C THR A 169 14.60 16.27 -8.83
N ALA A 170 14.49 15.91 -10.10
CA ALA A 170 13.26 15.35 -10.66
C ALA A 170 12.96 13.98 -10.04
N PHE A 171 11.67 13.68 -9.86
CA PHE A 171 11.24 12.40 -9.33
C PHE A 171 11.56 11.27 -10.33
N ASN A 172 12.14 10.19 -9.83
CA ASN A 172 12.37 8.95 -10.56
C ASN A 172 11.93 7.76 -9.70
N SER A 173 11.05 6.92 -10.25
CA SER A 173 10.47 5.79 -9.52
C SER A 173 11.50 4.73 -9.13
N ASP A 174 12.52 4.50 -9.96
CA ASP A 174 13.56 3.49 -9.70
C ASP A 174 14.51 3.96 -8.60
N THR A 175 14.89 5.24 -8.62
CA THR A 175 15.66 5.89 -7.54
C THR A 175 14.88 5.83 -6.22
N ALA A 176 13.58 6.14 -6.25
CA ALA A 176 12.72 6.09 -5.08
C ALA A 176 12.59 4.66 -4.53
N ALA A 177 12.33 3.67 -5.39
CA ALA A 177 12.24 2.27 -4.97
C ALA A 177 13.55 1.75 -4.36
N THR A 178 14.69 2.09 -4.98
CA THR A 178 16.02 1.73 -4.46
C THR A 178 16.28 2.38 -3.11
N ALA A 179 15.94 3.66 -2.96
CA ALA A 179 16.07 4.37 -1.69
C ALA A 179 15.15 3.79 -0.60
N CYS A 180 13.92 3.39 -0.93
CA CYS A 180 13.00 2.76 0.01
C CYS A 180 13.50 1.39 0.51
N ALA A 181 14.20 0.62 -0.34
CA ALA A 181 14.73 -0.70 0.01
C ALA A 181 16.10 -0.64 0.73
N SER A 182 16.78 0.51 0.73
CA SER A 182 18.18 0.62 1.16
C SER A 182 18.43 0.38 2.66
N ALA A 183 17.41 0.54 3.51
CA ALA A 183 17.50 0.38 4.96
C ALA A 183 16.76 -0.88 5.49
N GLY A 184 16.44 -1.83 4.61
CA GLY A 184 15.75 -3.08 4.98
C GLY A 184 14.22 -2.94 4.98
N ALA A 185 13.55 -3.45 6.01
CA ALA A 185 12.09 -3.57 6.03
C ALA A 185 11.35 -2.24 6.26
N THR A 186 12.01 -1.25 6.86
CA THR A 186 11.44 0.06 7.18
C THR A 186 12.28 1.16 6.54
N ALA A 187 11.62 2.02 5.78
CA ALA A 187 12.19 3.23 5.21
C ALA A 187 11.80 4.45 6.05
N SER A 188 12.73 5.37 6.25
CA SER A 188 12.44 6.68 6.84
C SER A 188 12.23 7.68 5.70
N ILE A 189 10.97 8.08 5.47
CA ILE A 189 10.65 9.13 4.51
C ILE A 189 10.60 10.48 5.23
N VAL A 190 11.30 11.47 4.69
CA VAL A 190 11.31 12.85 5.18
C VAL A 190 10.62 13.71 4.12
N MET A 191 9.52 14.33 4.49
CA MET A 191 8.65 15.10 3.61
C MET A 191 8.74 16.58 4.00
N TYR A 192 9.15 17.44 3.08
CA TYR A 192 9.40 18.85 3.34
C TYR A 192 8.21 19.69 2.86
N ALA A 193 7.51 20.34 3.78
CA ALA A 193 6.42 21.25 3.48
C ALA A 193 6.93 22.69 3.60
N THR A 194 6.84 23.47 2.51
CA THR A 194 7.11 24.91 2.51
C THR A 194 5.79 25.67 2.45
N LYS A 195 5.87 27.00 2.62
CA LYS A 195 4.70 27.89 2.60
C LYS A 195 4.01 27.95 1.23
N ASP A 196 4.78 27.97 0.14
CA ASP A 196 4.29 28.26 -1.22
C ASP A 196 3.91 27.02 -2.03
N ASN A 197 3.86 25.86 -1.41
CA ASN A 197 3.63 24.61 -2.11
C ASN A 197 2.17 24.41 -2.43
#